data_AF-A0AAJ0FME5-F1
#
_entry.id   AF-A0AAJ0FME5-F1
#
_cell.length_a   1.000
_cell.length_b   1.000
_cell.length_c   1.000
_cell.angle_alpha   90.00
_cell.angle_beta   90.00
_cell.angle_gamma   90.00
#
_symmetry.space_group_name_H-M   'P 1'
#
loop_
_entity.id
_entity.type
_entity.pdbx_description
1 polymer ?
#
loop_
_entity_poly.entity_id
_entity_poly.type
_entity_poly.pdbx_seq_one_letter_code
_entity_poly.pdbx_strand_id
1 'polypeptide(L)'
;MASSADANPINGLVVSLSQASTSPPTVRVTVTNKNSHPVTIVPYSSPLDGIALGLGLLTITPSGADEPLKLQKIMASRIWPPRPDDLIGLGAGSSDTNDLVLKSPTVPMEKLGKKATVFLEGSWMGVFGRAKDKVKPSDLEHMRSQPGAFTGDFKTDSIEIMID
;
A
#
# COMPACT_ATOMS: atom_id res chain seq x y z
N MET A 1 -22.17 -14.99 25.03
CA MET A 1 -20.96 -14.77 24.21
C MET A 1 -21.01 -13.33 23.75
N ALA A 2 -20.14 -12.48 24.27
CA ALA A 2 -20.11 -11.08 23.89
C ALA A 2 -19.60 -10.98 22.46
N SER A 3 -20.41 -10.40 21.57
CA SER A 3 -19.96 -9.94 20.26
C SER A 3 -18.84 -8.93 20.52
N SER A 4 -17.58 -9.31 20.25
CA SER A 4 -16.51 -8.34 20.20
C SER A 4 -16.91 -7.29 19.18
N ALA A 5 -16.95 -6.02 19.58
CA ALA A 5 -16.84 -4.94 18.61
C ALA A 5 -15.64 -5.28 17.70
N ASP A 6 -15.87 -5.40 16.40
CA ASP A 6 -14.83 -5.83 15.46
C ASP A 6 -13.62 -4.93 15.64
N ALA A 7 -12.53 -5.49 16.20
CA ALA A 7 -11.29 -4.75 16.35
C ALA A 7 -10.87 -4.27 14.95
N ASN A 8 -10.45 -3.00 14.84
CA ASN A 8 -10.05 -2.44 13.56
C ASN A 8 -8.94 -3.33 12.93
N PRO A 9 -9.21 -4.00 11.79
CA PRO A 9 -8.28 -4.96 11.18
C PRO A 9 -7.00 -4.32 10.70
N ILE A 10 -6.99 -2.98 10.51
CA ILE A 10 -5.78 -2.22 10.15
C ILE A 10 -4.70 -2.37 11.22
N ASN A 11 -5.07 -2.49 12.50
CA ASN A 11 -4.11 -2.65 13.60
C ASN A 11 -3.29 -3.95 13.48
N GLY A 12 -3.82 -4.98 12.81
CA GLY A 12 -3.10 -6.22 12.52
C GLY A 12 -2.42 -6.23 11.15
N LEU A 13 -2.54 -5.17 10.34
CA LEU A 13 -1.80 -5.07 9.08
C LEU A 13 -0.43 -4.45 9.31
N VAL A 14 0.63 -5.14 8.89
CA VAL A 14 2.00 -4.63 8.91
C VAL A 14 2.46 -4.37 7.49
N VAL A 15 2.89 -3.14 7.23
CA VAL A 15 3.48 -2.74 5.94
C VAL A 15 4.99 -2.61 6.12
N SER A 16 5.77 -3.33 5.32
CA SER A 16 7.23 -3.31 5.37
C SER A 16 7.84 -3.11 3.99
N LEU A 17 9.04 -2.53 3.95
CA LEU A 17 9.81 -2.34 2.72
C LEU A 17 11.05 -3.23 2.68
N SER A 18 11.44 -3.63 1.47
CA SER A 18 12.74 -4.23 1.19
C SER A 18 13.21 -3.79 -0.21
N GLN A 19 14.51 -3.88 -0.49
CA GLN A 19 15.01 -3.68 -1.84
C GLN A 19 14.99 -5.00 -2.61
N ALA A 20 14.29 -5.03 -3.75
CA ALA A 20 14.20 -6.21 -4.60
C ALA A 20 15.20 -6.22 -5.76
N SER A 21 15.63 -5.03 -6.22
CA SER A 21 16.65 -4.87 -7.26
C SER A 21 17.37 -3.53 -7.14
N THR A 22 18.62 -3.47 -7.57
CA THR A 22 19.44 -2.25 -7.73
C THR A 22 19.39 -1.72 -9.18
N SER A 23 19.03 -2.55 -10.16
CA SER A 23 18.94 -2.19 -11.57
C SER A 23 17.86 -3.02 -12.33
N PRO A 24 16.76 -2.41 -12.79
CA PRO A 24 16.30 -1.10 -12.36
C PRO A 24 16.02 -1.09 -10.84
N PRO A 25 16.33 0.00 -10.13
CA PRO A 25 16.12 0.07 -8.68
C PRO A 25 14.65 -0.16 -8.34
N THR A 26 14.39 -1.14 -7.47
CA THR A 26 13.03 -1.61 -7.16
C THR A 26 12.85 -1.76 -5.66
N VAL A 27 11.84 -1.06 -5.12
CA VAL A 27 11.42 -1.17 -3.72
C VAL A 27 10.22 -2.11 -3.64
N ARG A 28 10.36 -3.21 -2.91
CA ARG A 28 9.26 -4.15 -2.66
C ARG A 28 8.52 -3.76 -1.39
N VAL A 29 7.24 -3.48 -1.55
CA VAL A 29 6.26 -3.32 -0.47
C VAL A 29 5.71 -4.70 -0.12
N THR A 30 5.62 -5.03 1.17
CA THR A 30 4.95 -6.22 1.66
C THR A 30 3.90 -5.83 2.69
N VAL A 31 2.68 -6.31 2.51
CA VAL A 31 1.62 -6.19 3.52
C VAL A 31 1.38 -7.57 4.12
N THR A 32 1.53 -7.68 5.43
CA THR A 32 1.31 -8.92 6.18
C THR A 32 0.10 -8.78 7.09
N ASN A 33 -0.83 -9.72 6.99
CA ASN A 33 -1.97 -9.81 7.88
C ASN A 33 -1.61 -10.58 9.16
N LYS A 34 -1.37 -9.87 10.26
CA LYS A 34 -1.15 -10.44 11.60
C LYS A 34 -2.44 -10.58 12.43
N ASN A 35 -3.60 -10.28 11.86
CA ASN A 35 -4.88 -10.62 12.51
C ASN A 35 -5.06 -12.15 12.57
N SER A 36 -5.85 -12.63 13.52
CA SER A 36 -6.22 -14.05 13.63
C SER A 36 -7.30 -14.48 12.64
N HIS A 37 -7.73 -13.59 11.74
CA HIS A 37 -8.82 -13.78 10.79
C HIS A 37 -8.43 -13.20 9.42
N PRO A 38 -9.10 -13.62 8.33
CA PRO A 38 -8.87 -13.04 7.02
C PRO A 38 -9.30 -11.57 6.96
N VAL A 39 -8.66 -10.82 6.07
CA VAL A 39 -8.98 -9.42 5.75
C VAL A 39 -9.08 -9.23 4.25
N THR A 40 -9.87 -8.25 3.84
CA THR A 40 -9.98 -7.84 2.43
C THR A 40 -9.64 -6.37 2.30
N ILE A 41 -8.71 -6.06 1.42
CA ILE A 41 -8.20 -4.71 1.17
C ILE A 41 -8.78 -4.21 -0.14
N VAL A 42 -9.31 -2.98 -0.12
CA VAL A 42 -9.57 -2.21 -1.34
C VAL A 42 -8.22 -1.75 -1.89
N PRO A 43 -7.84 -2.14 -3.13
CA PRO A 43 -6.48 -1.92 -3.63
C PRO A 43 -6.14 -0.44 -3.82
N TYR A 44 -7.14 0.42 -4.05
CA TYR A 44 -6.94 1.82 -4.45
C TYR A 44 -6.37 2.66 -3.29
N SER A 45 -5.27 3.38 -3.57
CA SER A 45 -4.47 4.15 -2.60
C SER A 45 -3.85 3.32 -1.46
N SER A 46 -3.89 2.00 -1.55
CA SER A 46 -3.26 1.10 -0.58
C SER A 46 -1.76 0.91 -0.89
N PRO A 47 -0.97 0.34 0.04
CA PRO A 47 0.41 -0.06 -0.23
C PRO A 47 0.55 -1.06 -1.40
N LEU A 48 -0.50 -1.85 -1.65
CA LEU A 48 -0.56 -2.85 -2.73
C LEU A 48 -1.18 -2.29 -4.01
N ASP A 49 -1.39 -0.98 -4.09
CA ASP A 49 -1.86 -0.34 -5.31
C ASP A 49 -0.80 -0.44 -6.42
N GLY A 50 -1.13 -1.06 -7.54
CA GLY A 50 -0.21 -1.22 -8.68
C GLY A 50 0.33 0.09 -9.26
N ILE A 51 -0.28 1.25 -8.93
CA ILE A 51 0.25 2.57 -9.29
C ILE A 51 0.66 3.43 -8.08
N ALA A 52 0.93 2.82 -6.93
CA ALA A 52 1.33 3.49 -5.69
C ALA A 52 2.49 4.50 -5.86
N LEU A 53 3.50 4.17 -6.68
CA LEU A 53 4.59 5.09 -6.99
C LEU A 53 4.09 6.34 -7.72
N GLY A 54 3.21 6.17 -8.71
CA GLY A 54 2.61 7.27 -9.48
C GLY A 54 1.63 8.10 -8.66
N LEU A 55 1.00 7.53 -7.64
CA LEU A 55 0.20 8.27 -6.66
C LEU A 55 1.07 9.05 -5.66
N GLY A 56 2.37 8.79 -5.63
CA GLY A 56 3.31 9.45 -4.73
C GLY A 56 3.23 8.95 -3.30
N LEU A 57 2.91 7.67 -3.09
CA LEU A 57 2.91 7.03 -1.76
C LEU A 57 4.33 6.73 -1.25
N LEU A 58 5.31 6.63 -2.17
CA LEU A 58 6.71 6.42 -1.83
C LEU A 58 7.44 7.76 -1.74
N THR A 59 8.03 8.02 -0.57
CA THR A 59 8.98 9.12 -0.38
C THR A 59 10.38 8.62 -0.66
N ILE A 60 11.17 9.41 -1.39
CA ILE A 60 12.54 9.07 -1.77
C ILE A 60 13.44 10.27 -1.49
N THR A 61 14.41 10.12 -0.60
CA THR A 61 15.40 11.13 -0.26
C THR A 61 16.79 10.64 -0.66
N PRO A 62 17.40 11.18 -1.74
CA PRO A 62 18.76 10.83 -2.14
C PRO A 62 19.75 11.08 -1.00
N SER A 63 20.81 10.27 -0.94
CA SER A 63 21.86 10.43 0.07
C SER A 63 22.49 11.81 0.00
N GLY A 64 22.51 12.53 1.14
CA GLY A 64 23.05 13.88 1.25
C GLY A 64 22.12 15.00 0.79
N ALA A 65 20.88 14.69 0.39
CA ALA A 65 19.84 15.69 0.14
C ALA A 65 19.08 16.02 1.44
N ASP A 66 18.72 17.29 1.61
CA ASP A 66 17.92 17.76 2.75
C ASP A 66 16.42 17.48 2.57
N GLU A 67 15.95 17.38 1.32
CA GLU A 67 14.55 17.19 0.98
C GLU A 67 14.32 15.97 0.06
N PRO A 68 13.16 15.32 0.16
CA PRO A 68 12.78 14.27 -0.78
C PRO A 68 12.63 14.77 -2.23
N LEU A 69 12.76 13.84 -3.19
CA LEU A 69 12.48 14.10 -4.59
C LEU A 69 11.01 14.50 -4.79
N LYS A 70 10.80 15.52 -5.62
CA LYS A 70 9.48 15.84 -6.17
C LYS A 70 9.16 14.85 -7.29
N LEU A 71 8.39 13.81 -6.97
CA LEU A 71 7.94 12.82 -7.95
C LEU A 71 6.89 13.40 -8.89
N GLN A 72 6.90 12.94 -10.14
CA GLN A 72 5.83 13.26 -11.09
C GLN A 72 4.61 12.40 -10.78
N LYS A 73 3.68 12.98 -10.02
CA LYS A 73 2.43 12.32 -9.60
C LYS A 73 1.39 12.35 -10.71
N ILE A 74 0.54 11.32 -10.72
CA ILE A 74 -0.65 11.25 -11.58
C ILE A 74 -1.92 11.39 -10.74
N MET A 75 -2.96 11.96 -11.34
CA MET A 75 -4.31 11.89 -10.80
C MET A 75 -5.03 10.73 -11.48
N ALA A 76 -5.28 9.66 -10.73
CA ALA A 76 -5.96 8.48 -11.27
C ALA A 76 -7.48 8.64 -11.19
N SER A 77 -8.15 8.53 -12.34
CA SER A 77 -9.60 8.32 -12.38
C SER A 77 -9.86 6.82 -12.46
N ARG A 78 -10.58 6.26 -11.47
CA ARG A 78 -10.85 4.82 -11.37
C ARG A 78 -12.35 4.56 -11.36
N ILE A 79 -12.73 3.44 -11.97
CA ILE A 79 -14.09 2.92 -11.87
C ILE A 79 -14.37 2.57 -10.41
N TRP A 80 -15.51 3.02 -9.89
CA TRP A 80 -15.98 2.69 -8.55
C TRP A 80 -17.35 2.00 -8.62
N PRO A 81 -17.55 0.89 -7.88
CA PRO A 81 -16.57 0.18 -7.06
C PRO A 81 -15.52 -0.60 -7.88
N PRO A 82 -14.37 -1.00 -7.29
CA PRO A 82 -13.47 -1.97 -7.89
C PRO A 82 -14.20 -3.26 -8.21
N ARG A 83 -13.72 -4.01 -9.21
CA ARG A 83 -14.29 -5.35 -9.47
C ARG A 83 -13.99 -6.26 -8.29
N PRO A 84 -14.86 -7.24 -7.98
CA PRO A 84 -14.59 -8.21 -6.91
C PRO A 84 -13.22 -8.87 -7.05
N ASP A 85 -12.80 -9.22 -8.27
CA ASP A 85 -11.50 -9.84 -8.53
C ASP A 85 -10.31 -8.92 -8.24
N ASP A 86 -10.49 -7.59 -8.29
CA ASP A 86 -9.45 -6.61 -7.98
C ASP A 86 -9.21 -6.46 -6.47
N LEU A 87 -10.15 -6.92 -5.62
CA LEU A 87 -9.96 -6.89 -4.16
C LEU A 87 -8.82 -7.80 -3.74
N ILE A 88 -8.06 -7.40 -2.73
CA ILE A 88 -6.93 -8.18 -2.23
C ILE A 88 -7.37 -8.89 -0.94
N GLY A 89 -7.43 -10.21 -0.97
CA GLY A 89 -7.75 -11.03 0.20
C GLY A 89 -6.49 -11.59 0.85
N LEU A 90 -6.28 -11.31 2.13
CA LEU A 90 -5.17 -11.89 2.90
C LEU A 90 -5.74 -12.81 3.99
N GLY A 91 -5.34 -14.08 3.96
CA GLY A 91 -5.58 -15.01 5.07
C GLY A 91 -4.85 -14.57 6.35
N ALA A 92 -5.17 -15.18 7.49
CA ALA A 92 -4.41 -14.97 8.72
C ALA A 92 -2.95 -15.41 8.52
N GLY A 93 -2.00 -14.56 8.92
CA GLY A 93 -0.56 -14.78 8.74
C GLY A 93 -0.06 -14.70 7.29
N SER A 94 -0.94 -14.44 6.31
CA SER A 94 -0.56 -14.34 4.90
C SER A 94 -0.07 -12.94 4.54
N SER A 95 0.73 -12.87 3.48
CA SER A 95 1.26 -11.62 2.95
C SER A 95 1.06 -11.52 1.44
N ASP A 96 1.04 -10.30 0.95
CA ASP A 96 1.10 -9.98 -0.48
C ASP A 96 2.04 -8.80 -0.71
N THR A 97 2.47 -8.61 -1.96
CA THR A 97 3.56 -7.70 -2.32
C THR A 97 3.24 -6.83 -3.51
N ASN A 98 3.92 -5.69 -3.58
CA ASN A 98 3.88 -4.77 -4.71
C ASN A 98 5.27 -4.20 -4.95
N ASP A 99 5.75 -4.31 -6.19
CA ASP A 99 7.09 -3.87 -6.57
C ASP A 99 7.04 -2.48 -7.21
N LEU A 100 7.64 -1.50 -6.54
CA LEU A 100 7.77 -0.13 -6.99
C LEU A 100 9.08 0.04 -7.75
N VAL A 101 9.03 -0.18 -9.06
CA VAL A 101 10.17 0.02 -9.95
C VAL A 101 10.39 1.53 -10.14
N LEU A 102 11.53 2.03 -9.64
CA LEU A 102 11.90 3.43 -9.75
C LEU A 102 12.40 3.70 -11.17
N LYS A 103 11.66 4.51 -11.92
CA LYS A 103 11.95 4.82 -13.32
C LYS A 103 11.38 6.17 -13.75
N SER A 104 11.95 6.73 -14.80
CA SER A 104 11.40 7.91 -15.49
C SER A 104 10.05 7.60 -16.13
N PRO A 105 9.13 8.58 -16.25
CA PRO A 105 9.28 9.97 -15.78
C PRO A 105 8.85 10.16 -14.32
N THR A 106 8.25 9.15 -13.66
CA THR A 106 7.73 9.27 -12.30
C THR A 106 8.81 9.64 -11.29
N VAL A 107 9.98 9.01 -11.41
CA VAL A 107 11.17 9.33 -10.62
C VAL A 107 12.15 10.11 -11.51
N PRO A 108 12.63 11.29 -11.08
CA PRO A 108 13.70 12.02 -11.77
C PRO A 108 15.03 11.28 -11.53
N MET A 109 15.30 10.25 -12.35
CA MET A 109 16.42 9.33 -12.17
C MET A 109 17.78 10.03 -12.14
N GLU A 110 17.92 11.16 -12.83
CA GLU A 110 19.12 11.99 -12.84
C GLU A 110 19.45 12.63 -11.48
N LYS A 111 18.47 12.69 -10.56
CA LYS A 111 18.63 13.24 -9.20
C LYS A 111 18.70 12.15 -8.12
N LEU A 112 18.50 10.88 -8.47
CA LEU A 112 18.39 9.78 -7.50
C LEU A 112 19.75 9.43 -6.87
N GLY A 113 20.85 9.65 -7.59
CA GLY A 113 22.19 9.29 -7.14
C GLY A 113 22.39 7.78 -7.06
N LYS A 114 23.34 7.33 -6.23
CA LYS A 114 23.71 5.91 -6.02
C LYS A 114 23.07 5.27 -4.78
N LYS A 115 22.41 6.07 -3.95
CA LYS A 115 21.85 5.66 -2.67
C LYS A 115 20.73 6.61 -2.26
N ALA A 116 19.65 6.07 -1.69
CA ALA A 116 18.53 6.87 -1.19
C ALA A 116 17.91 6.24 0.06
N THR A 117 17.30 7.07 0.91
CA THR A 117 16.40 6.63 1.98
C THR A 117 14.97 6.68 1.46
N VAL A 118 14.19 5.62 1.69
CA VAL A 118 12.80 5.53 1.25
C VAL A 118 11.90 5.10 2.39
N PHE A 119 10.66 5.59 2.38
CA PHE A 119 9.57 5.08 3.21
C PHE A 119 8.24 5.26 2.45
N LEU A 120 7.23 4.47 2.82
CA LEU A 120 5.91 4.51 2.21
C LEU A 120 4.89 5.04 3.21
N GLU A 121 4.02 5.96 2.80
CA GLU A 121 2.93 6.46 3.61
C GLU A 121 1.68 6.77 2.78
N GLY A 122 0.52 6.75 3.44
CA GLY A 122 -0.77 7.00 2.80
C GLY A 122 -1.92 6.56 3.67
N SER A 123 -3.09 6.37 3.05
CA SER A 123 -4.30 5.96 3.73
C SER A 123 -4.97 4.79 3.03
N TRP A 124 -5.35 3.78 3.79
CA TRP A 124 -6.24 2.72 3.36
C TRP A 124 -7.59 3.30 2.98
N MET A 125 -7.95 3.19 1.70
CA MET A 125 -9.30 3.56 1.25
C MET A 125 -10.37 2.69 1.90
N GLY A 126 -10.07 1.41 2.15
CA GLY A 126 -10.97 0.49 2.83
C GLY A 126 -10.32 -0.84 3.15
N VAL A 127 -10.54 -1.33 4.37
CA VAL A 127 -10.16 -2.66 4.83
C VAL A 127 -11.36 -3.30 5.53
N PHE A 128 -11.74 -4.49 5.08
CA PHE A 128 -12.80 -5.29 5.68
C PHE A 128 -12.20 -6.41 6.53
N GLY A 129 -12.72 -6.61 7.74
CA GLY A 129 -12.32 -7.68 8.66
C GLY A 129 -12.86 -9.07 8.29
N ARG A 130 -12.99 -9.37 6.99
CA ARG A 130 -13.58 -10.63 6.49
C ARG A 130 -12.97 -11.04 5.16
N ALA A 131 -13.21 -12.29 4.75
CA ALA A 131 -12.72 -12.86 3.51
C ALA A 131 -13.32 -12.18 2.25
N LYS A 132 -12.56 -12.24 1.15
CA LYS A 132 -12.86 -11.57 -0.13
C LYS A 132 -14.22 -11.98 -0.70
N ASP A 133 -14.58 -13.26 -0.61
CA ASP A 133 -15.86 -13.81 -1.07
C ASP A 133 -17.07 -13.33 -0.25
N LYS A 134 -16.83 -12.69 0.91
CA LYS A 134 -17.87 -12.08 1.75
C LYS A 134 -18.04 -10.58 1.55
N VAL A 135 -17.22 -9.95 0.71
CA VAL A 135 -17.35 -8.54 0.34
C VAL A 135 -18.19 -8.44 -0.93
N LYS A 136 -19.40 -7.91 -0.82
CA LYS A 136 -20.32 -7.72 -1.95
C LYS A 136 -20.08 -6.37 -2.62
N PRO A 137 -20.45 -6.20 -3.90
CA PRO A 137 -20.40 -4.90 -4.57
C PRO A 137 -21.13 -3.78 -3.81
N SER A 138 -22.31 -4.08 -3.24
CA SER A 138 -23.08 -3.15 -2.40
C SER A 138 -22.33 -2.68 -1.15
N ASP A 139 -21.43 -3.51 -0.63
CA ASP A 139 -20.62 -3.15 0.53
C ASP A 139 -19.56 -2.11 0.15
N LEU A 140 -19.07 -2.14 -1.09
CA LEU A 140 -18.11 -1.16 -1.62
C LEU A 140 -18.81 0.16 -1.94
N GLU A 141 -20.00 0.10 -2.56
CA GLU A 141 -20.80 1.31 -2.87
C GLU A 141 -21.15 2.11 -1.61
N HIS A 142 -21.40 1.42 -0.50
CA HIS A 142 -21.78 2.02 0.78
C HIS A 142 -20.71 1.83 1.86
N MET A 143 -19.44 1.70 1.48
CA MET A 143 -18.34 1.29 2.36
C MET A 143 -18.24 2.13 3.64
N ARG A 144 -18.41 3.46 3.57
CA ARG A 144 -18.33 4.34 4.74
C ARG A 144 -19.42 4.07 5.79
N SER A 145 -20.52 3.45 5.39
CA SER A 145 -21.63 3.08 6.27
C SER A 145 -21.64 1.59 6.60
N GLN A 146 -20.72 0.79 6.05
CA GLN A 146 -20.69 -0.65 6.29
C GLN A 146 -20.08 -0.96 7.65
N PRO A 147 -20.78 -1.72 8.51
CA PRO A 147 -20.16 -2.32 9.68
C PRO A 147 -18.98 -3.20 9.26
N GLY A 148 -17.83 -3.00 9.89
CA GLY A 148 -16.63 -3.79 9.62
C GLY A 148 -15.80 -3.32 8.41
N ALA A 149 -16.13 -2.17 7.80
CA ALA A 149 -15.27 -1.47 6.85
C ALA A 149 -14.51 -0.34 7.55
N PHE A 150 -13.18 -0.36 7.43
CA PHE A 150 -12.31 0.57 8.12
C PHE A 150 -11.43 1.35 7.15
N THR A 151 -11.22 2.61 7.45
CA THR A 151 -10.22 3.47 6.81
C THR A 151 -9.18 3.87 7.85
N GLY A 152 -7.98 4.20 7.41
CA GLY A 152 -6.94 4.67 8.31
C GLY A 152 -5.62 4.87 7.60
N ASP A 153 -4.66 5.46 8.30
CA ASP A 153 -3.36 5.76 7.73
C ASP A 153 -2.39 4.58 7.90
N PHE A 154 -1.36 4.56 7.05
CA PHE A 154 -0.20 3.70 7.22
C PHE A 154 1.07 4.50 6.97
N LYS A 155 2.13 4.08 7.64
CA LYS A 155 3.50 4.54 7.40
C LYS A 155 4.46 3.41 7.70
N THR A 156 5.43 3.19 6.84
CA THR A 156 6.50 2.21 7.07
C THR A 156 7.65 2.86 7.81
N ASP A 157 8.50 2.03 8.42
CA ASP A 157 9.86 2.45 8.72
C ASP A 157 10.60 2.81 7.42
N SER A 158 11.63 3.64 7.54
CA SER A 158 12.50 3.95 6.41
C SER A 158 13.54 2.86 6.21
N ILE A 159 13.88 2.61 4.95
CA ILE A 159 15.01 1.76 4.57
C ILE A 159 15.95 2.55 3.66
N GLU A 160 17.21 2.14 3.65
CA GLU A 160 18.17 2.58 2.66
C GLU A 160 18.16 1.63 1.46
N ILE A 161 18.30 2.19 0.26
CA ILE A 161 18.41 1.44 -1.00
C ILE A 161 19.62 1.90 -1.81
N MET A 162 20.19 0.98 -2.58
CA MET A 162 21.30 1.22 -3.48
C MET A 162 20.85 1.32 -4.95
N ILE A 163 21.55 2.09 -5.77
CA ILE A 163 21.27 2.28 -7.19
C ILE A 163 22.56 2.07 -7.99
N ASP A 164 22.51 1.17 -8.97
CA ASP A 164 23.69 0.80 -9.78
C ASP A 164 23.98 1.75 -10.95
#